data_AF-A0A5K8ACK5-F1
#
_entry.id   AF-A0A5K8ACK5-F1
#
_cell.length_a   1.000
_cell.length_b   1.000
_cell.length_c   1.000
_cell.angle_alpha   90.00
_cell.angle_beta   90.00
_cell.angle_gamma   90.00
#
_symmetry.space_group_name_H-M   'P 1'
#
loop_
_entity.id
_entity.type
_entity.pdbx_description
1 polymer ?
#
loop_
_entity_poly.entity_id
_entity_poly.type
_entity_poly.pdbx_seq_one_letter_code
_entity_poly.pdbx_strand_id
1 'polypeptide(L)'
;MSGDRYKFLIMPEQDCFLYIFQSDAANQLSMLFPMESFGDVQVNNLNPVKGQSAFALPGPESSFILDKQKGIERIYVIAAPKADTKLEELGRQLNKANHETARNGIGAELMEYLGAKELTRATLPGATFTMDGNGGSEVKIDADKFQTSKKRVYLLEFEHR
;
A
#
# COMPACT_ATOMS: atom_id res chain seq x y z
N MET A 1 0.31 -22.95 -3.77
CA MET A 1 -0.48 -21.76 -4.17
C MET A 1 0.25 -21.08 -5.32
N SER A 2 -0.45 -20.76 -6.40
CA SER A 2 0.12 -20.14 -7.62
C SER A 2 -0.32 -18.68 -7.68
N GLY A 3 0.62 -17.75 -7.56
CA GLY A 3 0.42 -16.30 -7.66
C GLY A 3 1.78 -15.63 -7.45
N ASP A 4 1.97 -14.45 -8.04
CA ASP A 4 3.22 -13.72 -7.89
C ASP A 4 3.36 -13.18 -6.47
N ARG A 5 4.56 -13.36 -5.90
CA ARG A 5 4.85 -12.96 -4.53
C ARG A 5 5.62 -11.67 -4.54
N TYR A 6 5.31 -10.80 -3.59
CA TYR A 6 6.04 -9.55 -3.45
C TYR A 6 6.12 -9.13 -1.98
N LYS A 7 7.11 -8.29 -1.70
CA LYS A 7 7.33 -7.69 -0.38
C LYS A 7 7.77 -6.25 -0.55
N PHE A 8 7.49 -5.42 0.45
CA PHE A 8 8.09 -4.09 0.51
C PHE A 8 9.33 -4.14 1.38
N LEU A 9 10.41 -3.48 0.96
CA LEU A 9 11.51 -3.11 1.82
C LEU A 9 11.42 -1.60 2.05
N ILE A 10 11.18 -1.19 3.30
CA ILE A 10 10.84 0.20 3.63
C ILE A 10 11.86 0.72 4.63
N MET A 11 12.45 1.87 4.33
CA MET A 11 13.36 2.58 5.22
C MET A 11 12.97 4.06 5.27
N PRO A 12 12.18 4.49 6.26
CA PRO A 12 11.83 5.89 6.44
C PRO A 12 13.09 6.71 6.79
N GLU A 13 13.22 7.95 6.29
CA GLU A 13 14.35 8.82 6.65
C GLU A 13 14.30 9.28 8.12
N GLN A 14 13.09 9.37 8.68
CA GLN A 14 12.79 9.84 10.03
C GLN A 14 11.60 9.08 10.61
N ASP A 15 11.42 9.14 11.93
CA ASP A 15 10.23 8.63 12.61
C ASP A 15 8.96 9.23 11.98
N CYS A 16 8.03 8.36 11.61
CA CYS A 16 6.79 8.77 10.95
C CYS A 16 5.66 7.76 11.15
N PHE A 17 4.47 8.15 10.69
CA PHE A 17 3.31 7.30 10.54
C PHE A 17 3.17 6.95 9.06
N LEU A 18 3.15 5.66 8.77
CA LEU A 18 3.10 5.12 7.42
C LEU A 18 1.72 4.49 7.18
N TYR A 19 1.17 4.69 5.99
CA TYR A 19 -0.06 4.05 5.54
C TYR A 19 0.14 3.51 4.14
N ILE A 20 -0.15 2.24 3.93
CA ILE A 20 -0.02 1.58 2.63
C ILE A 20 -1.37 0.97 2.28
N PHE A 21 -1.91 1.38 1.15
CA PHE A 21 -3.13 0.82 0.58
C PHE A 21 -2.82 0.20 -0.78
N GLN A 22 -3.51 -0.88 -1.11
CA GLN A 22 -3.48 -1.49 -2.43
C GLN A 22 -4.87 -1.43 -3.05
N SER A 23 -4.92 -1.04 -4.32
CA SER A 23 -6.06 -1.25 -5.20
C SER A 23 -5.70 -2.34 -6.19
N ASP A 24 -6.50 -3.41 -6.22
CA ASP A 24 -6.36 -4.47 -7.22
C ASP A 24 -6.87 -4.04 -8.61
N ALA A 25 -6.78 -4.95 -9.58
CA ALA A 25 -7.26 -4.74 -10.95
C ALA A 25 -8.78 -4.51 -11.05
N ALA A 26 -9.56 -4.90 -10.04
CA ALA A 26 -10.99 -4.63 -9.93
C ALA A 26 -11.29 -3.31 -9.19
N ASN A 27 -10.26 -2.53 -8.87
CA ASN A 27 -10.31 -1.32 -8.06
C ASN A 27 -10.78 -1.53 -6.61
N GLN A 28 -10.65 -2.75 -6.08
CA GLN A 28 -10.94 -3.01 -4.68
C GLN A 28 -9.76 -2.58 -3.82
N LEU A 29 -10.05 -1.69 -2.86
CA LEU A 29 -9.06 -1.17 -1.93
C LEU A 29 -8.94 -2.05 -0.69
N SER A 30 -7.71 -2.24 -0.24
CA SER A 30 -7.35 -2.85 1.05
C SER A 30 -6.20 -2.08 1.70
N MET A 31 -6.12 -2.11 3.03
CA MET A 31 -4.99 -1.54 3.76
C MET A 31 -3.96 -2.65 3.99
N LEU A 32 -2.73 -2.45 3.53
CA LEU A 32 -1.58 -3.33 3.77
C LEU A 32 -0.78 -2.92 5.02
N PHE A 33 -0.82 -1.65 5.40
CA PHE A 33 -0.16 -1.11 6.60
C PHE A 33 -0.86 0.17 7.11
N PRO A 34 -1.00 0.38 8.43
CA PRO A 34 -0.73 -0.57 9.51
C PRO A 34 -1.75 -1.71 9.51
N MET A 35 -1.36 -2.87 10.02
CA MET A 35 -2.19 -4.06 10.09
C MET A 35 -1.81 -4.89 11.32
N GLU A 36 -2.76 -5.10 12.23
CA GLU A 36 -2.55 -5.99 13.39
C GLU A 36 -2.59 -7.46 12.99
N SER A 37 -3.53 -7.83 12.12
CA SER A 37 -3.71 -9.18 11.62
C SER A 37 -4.10 -9.20 10.13
N PHE A 38 -3.70 -10.28 9.45
CA PHE A 38 -4.13 -10.62 8.10
C PHE A 38 -4.86 -11.96 8.13
N GLY A 39 -6.19 -11.94 8.01
CA GLY A 39 -7.01 -13.09 8.39
C GLY A 39 -6.78 -13.44 9.86
N ASP A 40 -6.50 -14.71 10.14
CA ASP A 40 -6.25 -15.23 11.49
C ASP A 40 -4.77 -15.10 11.94
N VAL A 41 -3.89 -14.57 11.09
CA VAL A 41 -2.46 -14.43 11.39
C VAL A 41 -2.17 -13.05 11.95
N GLN A 42 -1.62 -13.00 13.16
CA GLN A 42 -1.12 -11.76 13.75
C GLN A 42 0.20 -11.34 13.09
N VAL A 43 0.24 -10.14 12.51
CA VAL A 43 1.44 -9.60 11.82
C VAL A 43 2.05 -8.41 12.55
N ASN A 44 1.32 -7.76 13.46
CA ASN A 44 1.81 -6.66 14.33
C ASN A 44 2.55 -5.55 13.58
N ASN A 45 2.07 -5.23 12.38
CA ASN A 45 2.62 -4.17 11.55
C ASN A 45 2.02 -2.84 11.98
N LEU A 46 2.66 -2.18 12.95
CA LEU A 46 2.09 -1.03 13.67
C LEU A 46 2.81 0.27 13.35
N ASN A 47 2.05 1.36 13.47
CA ASN A 47 2.58 2.71 13.57
C ASN A 47 2.91 3.08 15.03
N PRO A 48 3.81 4.06 15.26
CA PRO A 48 4.69 4.71 14.29
C PRO A 48 5.86 3.81 13.88
N VAL A 49 6.44 4.08 12.71
CA VAL A 49 7.66 3.42 12.23
C VAL A 49 8.90 4.25 12.56
N LYS A 50 10.03 3.57 12.79
CA LYS A 50 11.30 4.20 13.12
C LYS A 50 12.06 4.64 11.88
N GLY A 51 12.60 5.85 11.94
CA GLY A 51 13.52 6.37 10.93
C GLY A 51 14.82 5.58 10.90
N GLN A 52 15.47 5.56 9.73
CA GLN A 52 16.78 4.94 9.47
C GLN A 52 16.83 3.43 9.76
N SER A 53 15.66 2.80 9.98
CA SER A 53 15.54 1.36 10.17
C SER A 53 14.76 0.77 9.01
N ALA A 54 15.39 -0.13 8.27
CA ALA A 54 14.71 -0.88 7.23
C ALA A 54 13.83 -1.98 7.84
N PHE A 55 12.66 -2.21 7.27
CA PHE A 55 11.80 -3.35 7.61
C PHE A 55 11.11 -3.91 6.37
N ALA A 56 10.76 -5.20 6.44
CA ALA A 56 10.08 -5.91 5.37
C ALA A 56 8.58 -6.03 5.68
N LEU A 57 7.73 -5.79 4.67
CA LEU A 57 6.27 -5.97 4.76
C LEU A 57 5.82 -7.10 3.80
N PRO A 58 5.00 -8.07 4.24
CA PRO A 58 4.33 -8.16 5.55
C PRO A 58 5.24 -8.65 6.69
N GLY A 59 6.43 -9.15 6.37
CA GLY A 59 7.46 -9.60 7.32
C GLY A 59 8.70 -10.11 6.57
N PRO A 60 9.81 -10.42 7.26
CA PRO A 60 11.05 -10.85 6.60
C PRO A 60 10.89 -12.14 5.78
N GLU A 61 10.21 -13.13 6.36
CA GLU A 61 9.96 -14.46 5.77
C GLU A 61 8.57 -14.59 5.13
N SER A 62 7.87 -13.45 4.99
CA SER A 62 6.50 -13.41 4.49
C SER A 62 6.41 -12.60 3.20
N SER A 63 5.35 -12.83 2.43
CA SER A 63 5.11 -12.10 1.17
C SER A 63 3.62 -11.90 0.98
N PHE A 64 3.25 -10.79 0.36
CA PHE A 64 1.95 -10.65 -0.26
C PHE A 64 1.89 -11.55 -1.49
N ILE A 65 0.67 -11.96 -1.85
CA ILE A 65 0.40 -12.80 -3.01
C ILE A 65 -0.59 -12.02 -3.86
N LEU A 66 -0.20 -11.69 -5.09
CA LEU A 66 -1.12 -11.19 -6.09
C LEU A 66 -2.09 -12.31 -6.48
N ASP A 67 -3.34 -11.95 -6.75
CA ASP A 67 -4.34 -12.94 -7.15
C ASP A 67 -4.09 -13.42 -8.60
N LYS A 68 -5.10 -13.87 -9.32
CA LYS A 68 -4.94 -14.25 -10.75
C LYS A 68 -5.53 -13.20 -11.70
N GLN A 69 -6.03 -12.10 -11.17
CA GLN A 69 -6.66 -11.05 -11.95
C GLN A 69 -5.59 -10.16 -12.54
N LYS A 70 -5.41 -10.31 -13.85
CA LYS A 70 -4.51 -9.47 -14.63
C LYS A 70 -5.09 -8.07 -14.75
N GLY A 71 -4.23 -7.07 -14.70
CA GLY A 71 -4.62 -5.68 -14.87
C GLY A 71 -3.69 -4.72 -14.16
N ILE A 72 -4.12 -3.46 -14.10
CA ILE A 72 -3.35 -2.41 -13.43
C ILE A 72 -3.64 -2.46 -11.95
N GLU A 73 -2.58 -2.60 -11.16
CA GLU A 73 -2.63 -2.50 -9.71
C GLU A 73 -1.95 -1.23 -9.23
N ARG A 74 -2.41 -0.73 -8.08
CA ARG A 74 -1.92 0.53 -7.51
C ARG A 74 -1.61 0.37 -6.03
N ILE A 75 -0.44 0.85 -5.62
CA ILE A 75 -0.06 0.98 -4.22
C ILE A 75 0.00 2.45 -3.86
N TYR A 76 -0.76 2.86 -2.84
CA TYR A 76 -0.72 4.20 -2.26
C TYR A 76 0.07 4.16 -0.96
N VAL A 77 1.22 4.84 -0.92
CA VAL A 77 2.07 4.97 0.26
C VAL A 77 1.99 6.40 0.78
N ILE A 78 1.58 6.56 2.03
CA ILE A 78 1.44 7.86 2.69
C ILE A 78 2.32 7.86 3.92
N ALA A 79 3.23 8.83 4.01
CA ALA A 79 4.02 9.09 5.20
C ALA A 79 3.61 10.42 5.83
N ALA A 80 3.35 10.41 7.14
CA ALA A 80 2.90 11.58 7.89
C ALA A 80 3.74 11.75 9.17
N PRO A 81 4.01 12.99 9.61
CA PRO A 81 4.77 13.24 10.85
C PRO A 81 3.94 12.97 12.12
N LYS A 82 2.62 12.77 11.99
CA LYS A 82 1.68 12.51 13.09
C LYS A 82 0.65 11.48 12.64
N ALA A 83 0.06 10.80 13.61
CA ALA A 83 -1.02 9.84 13.38
C ALA A 83 -2.18 10.50 12.63
N ASP A 84 -2.77 9.72 11.72
CA ASP A 84 -3.96 10.09 11.00
C ASP A 84 -5.10 9.11 11.32
N THR A 85 -5.91 9.49 12.30
CA THR A 85 -7.00 8.65 12.80
C THR A 85 -8.05 8.34 11.72
N LYS A 86 -8.20 9.21 10.71
CA LYS A 86 -9.13 8.98 9.61
C LYS A 86 -8.64 7.89 8.68
N LEU A 87 -7.35 7.93 8.29
CA LEU A 87 -6.75 6.85 7.50
C LEU A 87 -6.78 5.51 8.24
N GLU A 88 -6.48 5.52 9.54
CA GLU A 88 -6.51 4.31 10.37
C GLU A 88 -7.92 3.71 10.46
N GLU A 89 -8.93 4.56 10.64
CA GLU A 89 -10.33 4.11 10.70
C GLU A 89 -10.80 3.56 9.35
N LEU A 90 -10.57 4.29 8.25
CA LEU A 90 -10.93 3.83 6.91
C LEU A 90 -10.24 2.51 6.56
N GLY A 91 -8.96 2.37 6.92
CA GLY A 91 -8.21 1.13 6.73
C GLY A 91 -8.77 -0.06 7.52
N ARG A 92 -9.09 0.15 8.80
CA ARG A 92 -9.75 -0.89 9.62
C ARG A 92 -11.09 -1.30 9.03
N GLN A 93 -11.86 -0.36 8.51
CA GLN A 93 -13.15 -0.65 7.87
C GLN A 93 -12.97 -1.43 6.57
N LEU A 94 -12.01 -1.07 5.71
CA LEU A 94 -11.69 -1.80 4.48
C LEU A 94 -11.37 -3.27 4.76
N ASN A 95 -10.50 -3.52 5.75
CA ASN A 95 -10.05 -4.87 6.08
C ASN A 95 -11.14 -5.71 6.79
N LYS A 96 -12.17 -5.09 7.37
CA LYS A 96 -13.32 -5.76 8.00
C LYS A 96 -14.54 -5.90 7.06
N ALA A 97 -14.54 -5.20 5.93
CA ALA A 97 -15.69 -5.21 5.03
C ALA A 97 -15.82 -6.57 4.33
N ASN A 98 -16.93 -7.26 4.61
CA ASN A 98 -17.25 -8.58 4.07
C ASN A 98 -18.07 -8.53 2.76
N HIS A 99 -18.50 -7.34 2.34
CA HIS A 99 -19.29 -7.12 1.14
C HIS A 99 -18.67 -6.04 0.26
N GLU A 100 -18.65 -6.31 -1.06
CA GLU A 100 -18.06 -5.43 -2.06
C GLU A 100 -18.64 -4.01 -2.05
N THR A 101 -19.97 -3.87 -1.93
CA THR A 101 -20.63 -2.55 -1.90
C THR A 101 -20.14 -1.69 -0.74
N ALA A 102 -19.96 -2.28 0.44
CA ALA A 102 -19.44 -1.55 1.60
C ALA A 102 -17.97 -1.15 1.37
N ARG A 103 -17.15 -2.07 0.86
CA ARG A 103 -15.74 -1.82 0.53
C ARG A 103 -15.60 -0.69 -0.48
N ASN A 104 -16.44 -0.65 -1.51
CA ASN A 104 -16.42 0.39 -2.54
C ASN A 104 -16.80 1.76 -1.96
N GLY A 105 -17.79 1.83 -1.06
CA GLY A 105 -18.14 3.07 -0.36
C GLY A 105 -17.00 3.62 0.49
N ILE A 106 -16.36 2.76 1.30
CA ILE A 106 -15.21 3.14 2.12
C ILE A 106 -14.01 3.54 1.24
N GLY A 107 -13.80 2.83 0.14
CA GLY A 107 -12.75 3.13 -0.84
C GLY A 107 -12.93 4.50 -1.49
N ALA A 108 -14.17 4.84 -1.88
CA ALA A 108 -14.47 6.16 -2.41
C ALA A 108 -14.18 7.27 -1.39
N GLU A 109 -14.57 7.07 -0.12
CA GLU A 109 -14.27 8.00 0.97
C GLU A 109 -12.77 8.15 1.22
N LEU A 110 -12.00 7.05 1.15
CA LEU A 110 -10.55 7.09 1.23
C LEU A 110 -9.94 7.94 0.10
N MET A 111 -10.38 7.71 -1.14
CA MET A 111 -9.85 8.45 -2.29
C MET A 111 -10.22 9.93 -2.25
N GLU A 112 -11.42 10.26 -1.77
CA GLU A 112 -11.81 11.65 -1.50
C GLU A 112 -10.93 12.28 -0.42
N TYR A 113 -10.71 11.57 0.69
CA TYR A 113 -9.89 12.04 1.80
C TYR A 113 -8.41 12.23 1.42
N LEU A 114 -7.88 11.36 0.56
CA LEU A 114 -6.54 11.51 -0.01
C LEU A 114 -6.46 12.69 -1.01
N GLY A 115 -7.58 13.28 -1.41
CA GLY A 115 -7.62 14.37 -2.37
C GLY A 115 -7.25 13.91 -3.77
N ALA A 116 -7.73 12.72 -4.19
CA ALA A 116 -7.34 12.10 -5.45
C ALA A 116 -7.52 12.99 -6.71
N LYS A 117 -8.39 14.00 -6.64
CA LYS A 117 -8.61 14.99 -7.71
C LYS A 117 -7.46 16.01 -7.86
N GLU A 118 -6.58 16.13 -6.87
CA GLU A 118 -5.45 17.06 -6.84
C GLU A 118 -4.09 16.34 -6.92
N LEU A 119 -4.08 15.02 -7.15
CA LEU A 119 -2.88 14.24 -7.36
C LEU A 119 -2.17 14.71 -8.64
N THR A 120 -1.30 15.70 -8.50
CA THR A 120 -0.42 16.18 -9.56
C THR A 120 0.70 15.17 -9.77
N ARG A 121 0.75 14.59 -10.98
CA ARG A 121 1.70 13.55 -11.39
C ARG A 121 3.11 14.15 -11.45
N ALA A 122 3.99 13.76 -10.53
CA ALA A 122 5.41 14.00 -10.62
C ALA A 122 6.13 12.65 -10.60
N THR A 123 6.69 12.23 -11.73
CA THR A 123 7.45 10.99 -11.82
C THR A 123 8.57 10.98 -10.79
N LEU A 124 8.73 9.89 -10.04
CA LEU A 124 9.91 9.70 -9.20
C LEU A 124 10.97 8.91 -9.95
N PRO A 125 12.11 9.52 -10.28
CA PRO A 125 13.26 8.75 -10.69
C PRO A 125 13.74 7.91 -9.48
N GLY A 126 13.76 6.58 -9.63
CA GLY A 126 14.57 5.71 -8.75
C GLY A 126 13.86 5.04 -7.57
N ALA A 127 12.53 4.95 -7.54
CA ALA A 127 11.89 3.99 -6.64
C ALA A 127 12.04 2.58 -7.23
N THR A 128 12.94 1.77 -6.68
CA THR A 128 13.11 0.38 -7.07
C THR A 128 12.17 -0.49 -6.25
N PHE A 129 11.29 -1.22 -6.91
CA PHE A 129 10.46 -2.24 -6.28
C PHE A 129 10.96 -3.62 -6.69
N THR A 130 11.10 -4.53 -5.72
CA THR A 130 11.50 -5.91 -5.98
C THR A 130 10.28 -6.80 -5.84
N MET A 131 9.76 -7.30 -6.96
CA MET A 131 8.82 -8.42 -6.99
C MET A 131 9.61 -9.72 -7.12
N ASP A 132 9.24 -10.73 -6.33
CA ASP A 132 9.80 -12.07 -6.42
C ASP A 132 8.67 -13.02 -6.86
N GLY A 133 8.27 -12.90 -8.13
CA GLY A 133 7.45 -13.92 -8.79
C GLY A 133 8.29 -15.18 -9.01
N ASN A 134 7.69 -16.37 -8.94
CA ASN A 134 8.34 -17.69 -9.13
C ASN A 134 9.47 -17.65 -10.18
N GLY A 135 10.71 -17.37 -9.77
CA GLY A 135 11.83 -17.15 -10.69
C GLY A 135 12.68 -15.88 -10.47
N GLY A 136 12.43 -15.05 -9.45
CA GLY A 136 13.39 -14.01 -9.00
C GLY A 136 13.67 -12.89 -10.01
N SER A 137 12.72 -12.59 -10.90
CA SER A 137 12.90 -11.53 -11.90
C SER A 137 12.52 -10.17 -11.34
N GLU A 138 13.46 -9.21 -11.34
CA GLU A 138 13.17 -7.82 -11.01
C GLU A 138 12.24 -7.19 -12.06
N VAL A 139 11.09 -6.66 -11.61
CA VAL A 139 10.15 -5.92 -12.45
C VAL A 139 10.36 -4.43 -12.21
N LYS A 140 10.60 -3.67 -13.28
CA LYS A 140 10.58 -2.21 -13.21
C LYS A 140 9.13 -1.74 -13.09
N ILE A 141 8.83 -1.03 -12.01
CA ILE A 141 7.54 -0.40 -11.76
C ILE A 141 7.69 1.09 -12.01
N ASP A 142 6.75 1.67 -12.76
CA ASP A 142 6.64 3.12 -12.89
C ASP A 142 6.03 3.67 -11.58
N ALA A 143 6.82 4.45 -10.85
CA ALA A 143 6.39 5.10 -9.62
C ALA A 143 6.18 6.59 -9.85
N ASP A 144 4.97 7.06 -9.55
CA ASP A 144 4.63 8.47 -9.58
C ASP A 144 4.51 8.99 -8.13
N LYS A 145 5.13 10.13 -7.83
CA LYS A 145 4.88 10.85 -6.59
C LYS A 145 3.81 11.88 -6.81
N PHE A 146 2.98 12.01 -5.79
CA PHE A 146 1.93 13.00 -5.74
C PHE A 146 2.08 13.80 -4.45
N GLN A 147 1.98 15.11 -4.59
CA GLN A 147 1.95 16.00 -3.44
C GLN A 147 0.52 16.44 -3.25
N THR A 148 -0.09 16.05 -2.13
CA THR A 148 -1.40 16.57 -1.75
C THR A 148 -1.19 17.80 -0.88
N SER A 149 -2.21 18.65 -0.79
CA SER A 149 -2.17 19.91 -0.02
C SER A 149 -1.81 19.74 1.47
N LYS A 150 -1.83 18.51 2.00
CA LYS A 150 -1.54 18.20 3.41
C LYS A 150 -0.55 17.07 3.64
N LYS A 151 -0.29 16.19 2.66
CA LYS A 151 0.52 14.97 2.83
C LYS A 151 1.32 14.62 1.58
N ARG A 152 2.40 13.87 1.75
CA ARG A 152 3.10 13.23 0.61
C ARG A 152 2.45 11.88 0.36
N VAL A 153 1.91 11.68 -0.84
CA VAL A 153 1.31 10.42 -1.29
C VAL A 153 2.16 9.92 -2.45
N TYR A 154 2.70 8.72 -2.31
CA TYR A 154 3.45 8.07 -3.37
C TYR A 154 2.53 7.01 -3.96
N LEU A 155 2.28 7.04 -5.28
CA LEU A 155 1.52 6.00 -5.95
C LEU A 155 2.44 5.22 -6.88
N LEU A 156 2.53 3.93 -6.62
CA LEU A 156 3.21 2.97 -7.47
C LEU A 156 2.14 2.30 -8.32
N GLU A 157 2.27 2.37 -9.64
CA GLU A 157 1.36 1.72 -10.58
C GLU A 157 2.10 0.64 -11.35
N PHE A 158 1.59 -0.59 -11.33
CA PHE A 158 2.23 -1.70 -12.04
C PHE A 158 1.22 -2.58 -12.75
N GLU A 159 1.67 -3.21 -13.82
CA GLU A 159 0.88 -4.18 -14.57
C GLU A 159 1.11 -5.58 -13.98
N HIS A 160 0.04 -6.19 -13.45
CA HIS A 160 0.03 -7.59 -13.06
C HIS A 160 -0.33 -8.44 -14.30
N ARG A 161 0.57 -9.35 -14.68
CA ARG A 161 0.57 -10.06 -15.97
C ARG A 161 0.11 -11.50 -15.94
#